data_AF-A0A914SFU3-F1
#
_entry.id   AF-A0A914SFU3-F1
#
_cell.length_a   1.000
_cell.length_b   1.000
_cell.length_c   1.000
_cell.angle_alpha   90.00
_cell.angle_beta   90.00
_cell.angle_gamma   90.00
#
_symmetry.space_group_name_H-M   'P 1'
#
loop_
_entity.id
_entity.type
_entity.pdbx_description
1 polymer ?
#
loop_
_entity_poly.entity_id
_entity_poly.type
_entity_poly.pdbx_seq_one_letter_code
_entity_poly.pdbx_strand_id
1 'polypeptide(L)'
;MQHEIFDPSNSKYRCCCGCCHVKTGTTIICIVSLTIYILLLIYRVIFYPSPTFLAIGVVLILLNIAIIGSALFAVKTEQPKWIIPLLVFMIITITLLTIQMLYSLYTYFAYNQVQMLPIDEKLLFEDEPYLKTKDHDPSTVITTLIIDFIFSLLIQCWLFFVVYRCYQYLMAKKKAEKTPTFPSPNFYQYY
;
A
#
# COMPACT_ATOMS: atom_id res chain seq x y z
N MET A 1 -4.12 37.26 0.00
CA MET A 1 -4.15 35.81 -0.26
C MET A 1 -4.45 35.60 -1.74
N GLN A 2 -3.44 35.26 -2.54
CA GLN A 2 -3.60 35.08 -3.98
C GLN A 2 -4.47 33.83 -4.23
N HIS A 3 -5.53 33.99 -5.03
CA HIS A 3 -6.29 32.87 -5.57
C HIS A 3 -5.37 32.11 -6.54
N GLU A 4 -4.73 31.03 -6.09
CA GLU A 4 -4.03 30.13 -7.00
C GLU A 4 -5.05 29.55 -7.98
N ILE A 5 -4.94 29.94 -9.26
CA ILE A 5 -5.68 29.34 -10.36
C ILE A 5 -5.25 27.86 -10.43
N PHE A 6 -6.22 26.95 -10.41
CA PHE A 6 -5.94 25.53 -10.53
C PHE A 6 -5.36 25.22 -11.91
N ASP A 7 -4.07 24.89 -11.94
CA ASP A 7 -3.38 24.41 -13.14
C ASP A 7 -3.22 22.88 -13.09
N PRO A 8 -3.91 22.11 -13.94
CA PRO A 8 -3.79 20.66 -13.98
C PRO A 8 -2.43 20.16 -14.48
N SER A 9 -1.64 21.01 -15.16
CA SER A 9 -0.32 20.66 -15.69
C SER A 9 0.83 20.86 -14.69
N ASN A 10 0.52 21.41 -13.51
CA ASN A 10 1.48 21.74 -12.48
C ASN A 10 2.32 20.52 -12.06
N SER A 11 3.64 20.71 -11.94
CA SER A 11 4.60 19.66 -11.61
C SER A 11 4.30 18.94 -10.29
N LYS A 12 3.57 19.59 -9.36
CA LYS A 12 3.11 18.97 -8.10
C LYS A 12 2.19 17.76 -8.31
N TYR A 13 1.52 17.65 -9.46
CA TYR A 13 0.64 16.53 -9.82
C TYR A 13 1.32 15.47 -10.68
N ARG A 14 2.65 15.39 -10.64
CA ARG A 14 3.44 14.33 -11.30
C ARG A 14 3.94 13.29 -10.28
N CYS A 15 4.09 12.05 -10.74
CA CYS A 15 4.63 10.90 -10.02
C CYS A 15 5.72 10.20 -10.85
N CYS A 16 6.37 9.16 -10.29
CA CYS A 16 7.45 8.41 -10.93
C CYS A 16 8.58 9.32 -11.44
N CYS A 17 9.25 10.05 -10.54
CA CYS A 17 10.31 11.01 -10.90
C CYS A 17 9.86 12.14 -11.85
N GLY A 18 8.56 12.43 -11.93
CA GLY A 18 8.02 13.46 -12.82
C GLY A 18 7.57 12.94 -14.19
N CYS A 19 7.74 11.65 -14.46
CA CYS A 19 7.46 11.03 -15.77
C CYS A 19 5.96 10.95 -16.07
N CYS A 20 5.11 10.72 -15.06
CA CYS A 20 3.69 10.47 -15.28
C CYS A 20 2.81 11.42 -14.46
N HIS A 21 1.62 11.73 -14.96
CA HIS A 21 0.60 12.42 -14.16
C HIS A 21 0.06 11.48 -13.08
N VAL A 22 -0.25 11.99 -11.89
CA VAL A 22 -0.71 11.20 -10.72
C VAL A 22 -1.98 10.39 -11.01
N LYS A 23 -2.83 10.88 -11.92
CA LYS A 23 -4.02 10.16 -12.42
C LYS A 23 -3.61 8.87 -13.15
N THR A 24 -2.66 8.98 -14.07
CA THR A 24 -2.14 7.84 -14.83
C THR A 24 -1.40 6.87 -13.92
N GLY A 25 -0.55 7.36 -13.02
CA GLY A 25 0.14 6.53 -12.03
C GLY A 25 -0.82 5.72 -11.16
N THR A 26 -1.86 6.38 -10.62
CA THR A 26 -2.88 5.70 -9.80
C THR A 26 -3.67 4.66 -10.60
N THR A 27 -4.02 4.95 -11.86
CA THR A 27 -4.68 3.97 -12.74
C THR A 27 -3.79 2.75 -12.97
N ILE A 28 -2.51 2.95 -13.27
CA ILE A 28 -1.56 1.84 -13.47
C ILE A 28 -1.47 0.99 -12.20
N ILE A 29 -1.29 1.62 -11.03
CA ILE A 29 -1.25 0.94 -9.74
C ILE A 29 -2.52 0.09 -9.56
N CYS A 30 -3.69 0.66 -9.77
CA CYS A 30 -4.95 -0.07 -9.60
C CYS A 30 -5.08 -1.25 -10.55
N ILE A 31 -4.70 -1.10 -11.83
CA ILE A 31 -4.75 -2.20 -12.81
C ILE A 31 -3.80 -3.31 -12.42
N VAL A 32 -2.54 -2.99 -12.07
CA VAL A 32 -1.55 -3.97 -11.65
C VAL A 32 -2.00 -4.70 -10.39
N SER A 33 -2.49 -3.98 -9.37
CA SER A 33 -3.02 -4.59 -8.15
C SER A 33 -4.21 -5.49 -8.47
N LEU A 34 -5.14 -5.07 -9.32
CA LEU A 34 -6.30 -5.88 -9.71
C LEU A 34 -5.87 -7.19 -10.37
N THR A 35 -4.90 -7.15 -11.29
CA THR A 35 -4.34 -8.34 -11.93
C THR A 35 -3.72 -9.28 -10.90
N ILE A 36 -2.93 -8.76 -9.95
CA ILE A 36 -2.32 -9.56 -8.88
C ILE A 36 -3.40 -10.24 -8.02
N TYR A 37 -4.43 -9.52 -7.58
CA TYR A 37 -5.49 -10.11 -6.76
C TYR A 37 -6.32 -11.17 -7.51
N ILE A 38 -6.53 -11.01 -8.80
CA ILE A 38 -7.19 -12.04 -9.63
C ILE A 38 -6.33 -13.30 -9.72
N LEU A 39 -5.01 -13.17 -9.95
CA LEU A 39 -4.10 -14.31 -9.98
C LEU A 39 -4.04 -15.01 -8.61
N LEU A 40 -4.02 -14.25 -7.51
CA LEU A 40 -4.07 -14.80 -6.15
C LEU A 40 -5.38 -15.53 -5.87
N LEU A 41 -6.50 -15.04 -6.38
CA LEU A 41 -7.80 -15.71 -6.27
C LEU A 41 -7.76 -17.08 -6.96
N ILE A 42 -7.29 -17.12 -8.20
CA ILE A 42 -7.15 -18.36 -8.98
C ILE A 42 -6.22 -19.34 -8.26
N TYR A 43 -5.05 -18.86 -7.82
CA TYR A 43 -4.09 -19.68 -7.08
C TYR A 43 -4.71 -20.27 -5.81
N ARG A 44 -5.42 -19.48 -5.01
CA ARG A 44 -6.06 -20.00 -3.80
C ARG A 44 -7.12 -21.05 -4.11
N VAL A 45 -7.99 -20.81 -5.10
CA VAL A 45 -9.06 -21.75 -5.44
C VAL A 45 -8.51 -23.10 -5.90
N ILE A 46 -7.39 -23.11 -6.62
CA ILE A 46 -6.80 -24.35 -7.16
C ILE A 46 -5.97 -25.08 -6.11
N PHE A 47 -5.16 -24.35 -5.32
CA PHE A 47 -4.08 -24.96 -4.53
C PHE A 47 -4.34 -25.01 -3.02
N TYR A 48 -5.37 -24.36 -2.47
CA TYR A 48 -5.63 -24.41 -1.02
C TYR A 48 -6.52 -25.59 -0.62
N PRO A 49 -6.00 -26.57 0.14
CA PRO A 49 -6.73 -27.78 0.50
C PRO A 49 -7.75 -27.56 1.64
N SER A 50 -7.55 -26.55 2.49
CA SER A 50 -8.42 -26.31 3.64
C SER A 50 -9.61 -25.42 3.28
N PRO A 51 -10.86 -25.89 3.44
CA PRO A 51 -12.04 -25.13 3.05
C PRO A 51 -12.24 -23.86 3.89
N THR A 52 -11.91 -23.89 5.18
CA THR A 52 -12.06 -22.72 6.07
C THR A 52 -11.09 -21.61 5.70
N PHE A 53 -9.81 -21.94 5.53
CA PHE A 53 -8.80 -20.96 5.11
C PHE A 53 -9.03 -20.46 3.68
N LEU A 54 -9.59 -21.30 2.81
CA LEU A 54 -10.00 -20.90 1.47
C LEU A 54 -11.12 -19.85 1.53
N ALA A 55 -12.19 -20.11 2.28
CA ALA A 55 -13.34 -19.21 2.38
C ALA A 55 -12.94 -17.82 2.90
N ILE A 56 -12.17 -17.77 4.00
CA ILE A 56 -11.67 -16.52 4.57
C ILE A 56 -10.79 -15.78 3.56
N GLY A 57 -9.86 -16.49 2.91
CA GLY A 57 -8.96 -15.91 1.91
C GLY A 57 -9.71 -15.33 0.71
N VAL A 58 -10.71 -16.03 0.19
CA VAL A 58 -11.54 -15.57 -0.93
C VAL A 58 -12.30 -14.30 -0.57
N VAL A 59 -12.95 -14.26 0.60
CA VAL A 59 -13.69 -13.07 1.06
C VAL A 59 -12.77 -11.85 1.16
N LEU A 60 -11.58 -12.01 1.73
CA LEU A 60 -10.60 -10.94 1.83
C LEU A 60 -10.11 -10.47 0.45
N ILE A 61 -9.89 -11.38 -0.49
CA ILE A 61 -9.47 -11.03 -1.86
C ILE A 61 -10.58 -10.27 -2.59
N LEU A 62 -11.85 -10.72 -2.48
CA LEU A 62 -12.98 -10.02 -3.09
C LEU A 62 -13.17 -8.61 -2.52
N LEU A 63 -12.97 -8.44 -1.20
CA LEU A 63 -12.98 -7.12 -0.57
C LEU A 63 -11.89 -6.20 -1.15
N ASN A 64 -10.68 -6.72 -1.36
CA ASN A 64 -9.58 -5.96 -1.98
C ASN A 64 -9.91 -5.56 -3.41
N ILE A 65 -10.48 -6.47 -4.20
CA ILE A 65 -10.93 -6.20 -5.57
C ILE A 65 -11.99 -5.08 -5.57
N ALA A 66 -12.94 -5.12 -4.64
CA ALA A 66 -13.97 -4.08 -4.50
C ALA A 66 -13.36 -2.71 -4.14
N ILE A 67 -12.40 -2.67 -3.22
CA ILE A 67 -11.68 -1.43 -2.85
C ILE A 67 -10.93 -0.85 -4.06
N ILE A 68 -10.20 -1.68 -4.80
CA ILE A 68 -9.49 -1.24 -6.01
C ILE A 68 -10.46 -0.78 -7.09
N GLY A 69 -11.56 -1.51 -7.29
CA GLY A 69 -12.63 -1.13 -8.22
C GLY A 69 -13.23 0.23 -7.88
N SER A 70 -13.44 0.51 -6.59
CA SER A 70 -13.92 1.82 -6.12
C SER A 70 -12.94 2.95 -6.45
N ALA A 71 -11.63 2.72 -6.32
CA ALA A 71 -10.60 3.70 -6.68
C ALA A 71 -10.52 3.92 -8.20
N LEU A 72 -10.63 2.86 -9.02
CA LEU A 72 -10.71 3.00 -10.48
C LEU A 72 -11.94 3.81 -10.90
N PHE A 73 -13.08 3.54 -10.27
CA PHE A 73 -14.31 4.31 -10.47
C PHE A 73 -14.10 5.78 -10.06
N ALA A 74 -13.41 6.04 -8.96
CA ALA A 74 -13.06 7.39 -8.50
C ALA A 74 -12.22 8.18 -9.52
N VAL A 75 -11.24 7.52 -10.13
CA VAL A 75 -10.35 8.13 -11.12
C VAL A 75 -11.11 8.43 -12.43
N LYS A 76 -12.02 7.54 -12.84
CA LYS A 76 -12.85 7.73 -14.04
C LYS A 76 -13.91 8.81 -13.84
N THR A 77 -14.60 8.80 -12.70
CA THR A 77 -15.67 9.75 -12.37
C THR A 77 -15.16 11.06 -11.76
N GLU A 78 -13.86 11.15 -11.53
CA GLU A 78 -13.18 12.30 -10.93
C GLU A 78 -13.76 12.69 -9.56
N GLN A 79 -14.34 11.71 -8.85
CA GLN A 79 -14.92 11.89 -7.54
C GLN A 79 -13.94 11.46 -6.44
N PRO A 80 -13.37 12.40 -5.65
CA PRO A 80 -12.34 12.07 -4.67
C PRO A 80 -12.82 11.19 -3.51
N LYS A 81 -14.14 11.14 -3.25
CA LYS A 81 -14.73 10.34 -2.15
C LYS A 81 -14.45 8.85 -2.31
N TRP A 82 -14.38 8.35 -3.53
CA TRP A 82 -14.21 6.92 -3.82
C TRP A 82 -12.74 6.45 -3.76
N ILE A 83 -11.77 7.37 -3.63
CA ILE A 83 -10.35 7.01 -3.38
C ILE A 83 -10.10 6.74 -1.89
N ILE A 84 -10.93 7.27 -0.99
CA ILE A 84 -10.73 7.18 0.47
C ILE A 84 -10.61 5.73 0.96
N PRO A 85 -11.45 4.76 0.53
CA PRO A 85 -11.33 3.36 0.98
C PRO A 85 -9.95 2.76 0.68
N LEU A 86 -9.39 3.07 -0.50
CA LEU A 86 -8.06 2.60 -0.88
C LEU A 86 -6.96 3.24 -0.01
N LEU A 87 -7.05 4.54 0.27
CA LEU A 87 -6.09 5.21 1.14
C LEU A 87 -6.11 4.67 2.57
N VAL A 88 -7.30 4.44 3.13
CA VAL A 88 -7.45 3.83 4.46
C VAL A 88 -6.86 2.43 4.47
N PHE A 89 -7.13 1.63 3.43
CA PHE A 89 -6.56 0.30 3.29
C PHE A 89 -5.01 0.31 3.22
N MET A 90 -4.42 1.27 2.50
CA MET A 90 -2.96 1.44 2.44
C MET A 90 -2.35 1.79 3.81
N ILE A 91 -3.00 2.66 4.60
CA ILE A 91 -2.54 3.00 5.96
C ILE A 91 -2.58 1.76 6.87
N ILE A 92 -3.67 0.99 6.81
CA ILE A 92 -3.80 -0.27 7.55
C ILE A 92 -2.68 -1.23 7.15
N THR A 93 -2.43 -1.39 5.85
CA THR A 93 -1.37 -2.28 5.33
C THR A 93 0.01 -1.85 5.80
N ILE A 94 0.35 -0.56 5.74
CA ILE A 94 1.63 -0.03 6.25
C ILE A 94 1.77 -0.30 7.76
N THR A 95 0.70 -0.12 8.52
CA THR A 95 0.69 -0.38 9.97
C THR A 95 0.91 -1.86 10.27
N LEU A 96 0.26 -2.76 9.55
CA LEU A 96 0.45 -4.20 9.74
C LEU A 96 1.86 -4.65 9.33
N LEU A 97 2.40 -4.12 8.24
CA LEU A 97 3.78 -4.43 7.81
C LEU A 97 4.82 -3.95 8.81
N THR A 98 4.63 -2.78 9.42
CA THR A 98 5.54 -2.29 10.47
C THR A 98 5.50 -3.16 11.72
N ILE A 99 4.31 -3.60 12.16
CA ILE A 99 4.16 -4.54 13.28
C ILE A 99 4.85 -5.88 12.96
N GLN A 100 4.64 -6.43 11.77
CA GLN A 100 5.25 -7.67 11.32
C GLN A 100 6.79 -7.59 11.28
N MET A 101 7.33 -6.44 10.84
CA MET A 101 8.77 -6.18 10.84
C MET A 101 9.34 -6.16 12.27
N LEU A 102 8.65 -5.49 13.20
CA LEU A 102 9.07 -5.45 14.61
C LEU A 102 9.05 -6.84 15.24
N TYR A 103 8.04 -7.65 14.93
CA TYR A 103 7.97 -9.04 15.39
C TYR A 103 9.14 -9.87 14.85
N SER A 104 9.47 -9.72 13.55
CA SER A 104 10.61 -10.42 12.94
C SER A 104 11.96 -9.99 13.51
N LEU A 105 12.08 -8.72 13.91
CA LEU A 105 13.26 -8.21 14.59
C LEU A 105 13.37 -8.76 16.02
N TYR A 106 12.26 -8.85 16.74
CA TYR A 106 12.20 -9.46 18.06
C TYR A 106 12.66 -10.93 18.03
N THR A 107 12.14 -11.72 17.08
CA THR A 107 12.53 -13.13 16.94
C THR A 107 13.99 -13.30 16.56
N TYR A 108 14.55 -12.39 15.73
CA TYR A 108 15.97 -12.36 15.42
C TYR A 108 16.85 -12.18 16.67
N PHE A 109 16.52 -11.19 17.51
CA PHE A 109 17.29 -10.93 18.72
C PHE A 109 17.15 -12.05 19.75
N ALA A 110 15.95 -12.60 19.93
CA ALA A 110 15.73 -13.74 20.82
C ALA A 110 16.56 -14.96 20.38
N TYR A 111 16.59 -15.25 19.07
CA TYR A 111 17.38 -16.33 18.51
C TYR A 111 18.89 -16.15 18.77
N ASN A 112 19.42 -14.95 18.51
CA ASN A 112 20.84 -14.66 18.72
C ASN A 112 21.23 -14.73 20.20
N GLN A 113 20.33 -14.37 21.13
CA GLN A 113 20.59 -14.52 22.56
C GLN A 113 20.70 -15.99 22.96
N VAL A 114 19.78 -16.86 22.50
CA VAL A 114 19.82 -18.30 22.79
C VAL A 114 21.06 -18.96 22.19
N GLN A 115 21.49 -18.53 21.00
CA GLN A 115 22.72 -19.01 20.36
C GLN A 115 24.00 -18.73 21.17
N MET A 116 24.02 -17.68 21.99
CA MET A 116 25.19 -17.32 22.82
C MET A 116 25.26 -18.09 24.16
N LEU A 117 24.23 -18.87 24.51
CA LEU A 117 24.20 -19.63 25.76
C LEU A 117 25.13 -20.87 25.72
N PRO A 118 25.64 -21.33 26.88
CA PRO A 118 26.34 -22.60 27.01
C PRO A 118 25.48 -23.78 26.52
N ILE A 119 26.12 -24.85 26.06
CA ILE A 119 25.45 -26.03 25.48
C ILE A 119 24.45 -26.65 26.47
N ASP A 120 24.78 -26.70 27.76
CA ASP A 120 23.94 -27.26 28.82
C ASP A 120 22.63 -26.46 29.03
N GLU A 121 22.66 -25.14 28.80
CA GLU A 121 21.48 -24.28 28.88
C GLU A 121 20.65 -24.30 27.60
N LYS A 122 21.27 -24.55 26.43
CA LYS A 122 20.55 -24.70 25.16
C LYS A 122 19.61 -25.89 25.13
N LEU A 123 19.94 -26.98 25.84
CA LEU A 123 19.07 -28.15 25.97
C LEU A 123 17.73 -27.84 26.65
N LEU A 124 17.67 -26.80 27.50
CA LEU A 124 16.42 -26.36 28.15
C LEU A 124 15.45 -25.69 27.15
N PHE A 125 15.94 -25.24 26.00
CA PHE A 125 15.16 -24.58 24.96
C PHE A 125 14.92 -25.47 23.73
N GLU A 126 15.29 -26.76 23.77
CA GLU A 126 15.21 -27.67 22.62
C GLU A 126 13.78 -27.90 22.11
N ASP A 127 12.77 -27.67 22.95
CA ASP A 127 11.34 -27.75 22.59
C ASP A 127 10.83 -26.51 21.84
N GLU A 128 11.61 -25.43 21.79
CA GLU A 128 11.19 -24.20 21.14
C GLU A 128 11.21 -24.32 19.60
N PRO A 129 10.12 -23.90 18.91
CA PRO A 129 9.94 -24.15 17.49
C PRO A 129 11.00 -23.48 16.60
N TYR A 130 11.73 -22.47 17.09
CA TYR A 130 12.79 -21.76 16.36
C TYR A 130 14.12 -22.51 16.30
N LEU A 131 14.34 -23.55 17.11
CA LEU A 131 15.55 -24.40 17.09
C LEU A 131 15.39 -25.67 16.24
N LYS A 132 14.17 -26.01 15.82
CA LYS A 132 13.81 -27.30 15.22
C LYS A 132 13.86 -27.33 13.68
N THR A 133 14.25 -26.23 13.03
CA THR A 133 14.20 -26.10 11.57
C THR A 133 15.41 -26.81 10.93
N LYS A 134 15.17 -27.97 10.31
CA LYS A 134 16.22 -28.92 9.90
C LYS A 134 16.82 -28.71 8.50
N ASP A 135 16.28 -27.77 7.71
CA ASP A 135 16.65 -27.63 6.29
C ASP A 135 17.32 -26.28 5.91
N HIS A 136 17.18 -25.24 6.75
CA HIS A 136 17.83 -23.94 6.55
C HIS A 136 18.23 -23.33 7.90
N ASP A 137 19.40 -22.68 7.96
CA ASP A 137 19.82 -21.92 9.14
C ASP A 137 18.75 -20.86 9.47
N PRO A 138 18.08 -20.95 10.65
CA PRO A 138 16.98 -20.05 11.03
C PRO A 138 17.37 -18.57 10.93
N SER A 139 18.65 -18.26 11.19
CA SER A 139 19.21 -16.91 11.06
C SER A 139 19.09 -16.36 9.64
N THR A 140 19.36 -17.19 8.64
CA THR A 140 19.30 -16.81 7.23
C THR A 140 17.86 -16.54 6.79
N VAL A 141 16.91 -17.36 7.25
CA VAL A 141 15.48 -17.18 6.96
C VAL A 141 14.96 -15.87 7.57
N ILE A 142 15.25 -15.62 8.85
CA ILE A 142 14.80 -14.40 9.55
C ILE A 142 15.41 -13.15 8.91
N THR A 143 16.69 -13.20 8.56
CA THR A 143 17.38 -12.07 7.89
C THR A 143 16.76 -11.77 6.54
N THR A 144 16.45 -12.81 5.75
CA THR A 144 15.79 -12.65 4.44
C THR A 144 14.41 -12.02 4.57
N LEU A 145 13.63 -12.43 5.58
CA LEU A 145 12.31 -11.86 5.88
C LEU A 145 12.39 -10.37 6.25
N ILE A 146 13.36 -9.97 7.08
CA ILE A 146 13.54 -8.55 7.46
C ILE A 146 13.80 -7.69 6.21
N ILE A 147 14.66 -8.15 5.31
CA ILE A 147 14.98 -7.42 4.07
C ILE A 147 13.73 -7.29 3.18
N ASP A 148 12.96 -8.36 3.02
CA ASP A 148 11.71 -8.34 2.27
C ASP A 148 10.68 -7.37 2.85
N PHE A 149 10.54 -7.32 4.18
CA PHE A 149 9.63 -6.38 4.84
C PHE A 149 10.06 -4.91 4.67
N ILE A 150 11.36 -4.62 4.76
CA ILE A 150 11.88 -3.26 4.51
C ILE A 150 11.56 -2.83 3.08
N PHE A 151 11.85 -3.70 2.10
CA PHE A 151 11.57 -3.41 0.70
C PHE A 151 10.07 -3.21 0.44
N SER A 152 9.23 -4.08 1.01
CA SER A 152 7.78 -3.99 0.93
C SER A 152 7.25 -2.69 1.54
N LEU A 153 7.77 -2.26 2.69
CA LEU A 153 7.39 -0.99 3.32
C LEU A 153 7.75 0.22 2.46
N LEU A 154 8.95 0.24 1.87
CA LEU A 154 9.36 1.33 0.98
C LEU A 154 8.45 1.44 -0.25
N ILE A 155 8.11 0.30 -0.86
CA ILE A 155 7.16 0.26 -1.98
C ILE A 155 5.78 0.75 -1.53
N GLN A 156 5.26 0.30 -0.39
CA GLN A 156 3.94 0.70 0.08
C GLN A 156 3.85 2.19 0.42
N CYS A 157 4.87 2.74 1.07
CA CYS A 157 4.97 4.18 1.31
C CYS A 157 4.98 4.99 0.01
N TRP A 158 5.72 4.50 -0.99
CA TRP A 158 5.76 5.13 -2.32
C TRP A 158 4.39 5.06 -3.03
N LEU A 159 3.74 3.90 -3.04
CA LEU A 159 2.40 3.73 -3.61
C LEU A 159 1.38 4.64 -2.92
N PHE A 160 1.39 4.68 -1.58
CA PHE A 160 0.53 5.55 -0.79
C PHE A 160 0.72 7.02 -1.20
N PHE A 161 1.96 7.47 -1.34
CA PHE A 161 2.25 8.84 -1.74
C PHE A 161 1.68 9.18 -3.14
N VAL A 162 1.79 8.27 -4.10
CA VAL A 162 1.22 8.48 -5.46
C VAL A 162 -0.31 8.60 -5.39
N VAL A 163 -0.98 7.68 -4.69
CA VAL A 163 -2.45 7.69 -4.56
C VAL A 163 -2.93 8.90 -3.77
N TYR A 164 -2.21 9.29 -2.72
CA TYR A 164 -2.51 10.47 -1.91
C TYR A 164 -2.42 11.75 -2.74
N ARG A 165 -1.40 11.90 -3.58
CA ARG A 165 -1.30 13.02 -4.52
C ARG A 165 -2.44 13.03 -5.55
N CYS A 166 -2.88 11.86 -6.02
CA CYS A 166 -4.04 11.77 -6.90
C CYS A 166 -5.32 12.22 -6.19
N TYR A 167 -5.51 11.82 -4.93
CA TYR A 167 -6.61 12.30 -4.10
C TYR A 167 -6.58 13.82 -3.91
N GLN A 168 -5.42 14.40 -3.58
CA GLN A 168 -5.26 15.85 -3.48
C GLN A 168 -5.58 16.57 -4.80
N TYR A 169 -5.13 16.02 -5.93
CA TYR A 169 -5.44 16.54 -7.27
C TYR A 169 -6.96 16.57 -7.53
N LEU A 170 -7.67 15.46 -7.27
CA LEU A 170 -9.12 15.40 -7.46
C LEU A 170 -9.87 16.35 -6.52
N MET A 171 -9.41 16.50 -5.27
CA MET A 171 -9.97 17.47 -4.33
C MET A 171 -9.76 18.91 -4.79
N ALA A 172 -8.56 19.25 -5.26
CA ALA A 172 -8.24 20.59 -5.77
C ALA A 172 -9.07 20.92 -7.01
N LYS A 173 -9.18 19.97 -7.96
CA LYS A 173 -10.02 20.11 -9.15
C LYS A 173 -11.49 20.37 -8.78
N LYS A 174 -12.05 19.55 -7.89
CA LYS A 174 -13.44 19.69 -7.44
C LYS A 174 -13.71 21.01 -6.71
N LYS A 175 -12.71 21.55 -6.00
CA LYS A 175 -12.81 22.86 -5.36
C LYS A 175 -12.80 24.00 -6.39
N ALA A 176 -11.96 23.89 -7.42
CA ALA A 176 -11.90 24.84 -8.52
C ALA A 176 -13.22 24.90 -9.29
N GLU A 177 -13.82 23.75 -9.62
CA GLU A 177 -15.12 23.67 -10.31
C GLU A 177 -16.27 24.32 -9.53
N LYS A 178 -16.22 24.30 -8.19
CA LYS A 178 -17.24 24.91 -7.33
C LYS A 178 -17.07 26.41 -7.12
N THR A 179 -15.91 26.96 -7.46
CA THR A 179 -15.64 28.38 -7.29
C THR A 179 -16.11 29.08 -8.57
N PRO A 180 -17.21 29.86 -8.55
CA PRO A 180 -17.62 30.60 -9.74
C PRO A 180 -16.49 31.55 -10.12
N THR A 181 -15.99 31.42 -11.35
CA THR A 181 -15.12 32.43 -11.97
C THR A 181 -15.96 33.70 -12.13
N PHE A 182 -15.94 34.56 -11.12
CA PHE A 182 -16.39 35.93 -11.30
C PHE A 182 -15.49 36.57 -12.36
N PRO A 183 -16.04 37.13 -13.44
CA PRO A 183 -15.23 37.92 -14.36
C PRO A 183 -14.55 39.03 -13.56
N SER A 184 -13.26 39.22 -13.78
CA SER A 184 -12.52 40.30 -13.13
C SER A 184 -13.22 41.63 -13.43
N PRO A 185 -13.42 42.52 -12.44
CA PRO A 185 -14.08 43.82 -12.66
C PRO A 185 -13.36 44.74 -13.66
N ASN A 186 -12.15 44.38 -14.11
CA ASN A 186 -11.38 45.16 -15.10
C ASN A 186 -11.88 45.03 -16.55
N PHE A 187 -12.95 44.28 -16.82
CA PHE A 187 -13.52 44.17 -18.17
C PHE A 187 -14.45 45.33 -18.56
N TYR A 188 -14.80 46.22 -17.63
CA TYR A 188 -15.67 47.38 -17.88
C TYR A 188 -14.92 48.71 -18.04
N GLN A 189 -13.58 48.70 -18.06
CA GLN A 189 -12.79 49.94 -18.22
C GLN A 189 -12.47 50.32 -19.67
N TYR A 190 -13.05 49.62 -20.65
CA TYR A 190 -12.82 49.85 -22.08
C TYR A 190 -14.09 50.12 -22.91
N TYR A 191 -15.21 50.47 -22.26
CA TYR A 191 -16.42 50.95 -22.93
C TYR A 191 -16.83 52.32 -22.41
#